data_AF-A0A9D6K8Z5-F1
#
_entry.id   AF-A0A9D6K8Z5-F1
#
_cell.length_a   1.000
_cell.length_b   1.000
_cell.length_c   1.000
_cell.angle_alpha   90.00
_cell.angle_beta   90.00
_cell.angle_gamma   90.00
#
_symmetry.space_group_name_H-M   'P 1'
#
loop_
_entity.id
_entity.type
_entity.pdbx_description
1 polymer ?
#
loop_
_entity_poly.entity_id
_entity_poly.type
_entity_poly.pdbx_seq_one_letter_code
_entity_poly.pdbx_strand_id
1 'polypeptide(L)' 'MNILLIYPASDNAFSKVGFILPPLGLGYIASVLRRAGHKIKIYDFNIQSDNLNFDDFDIVG' A
#
# COMPACT_ATOMS: atom_id res chain seq x y z
N MET A 1 -14.31 -1.82 8.37
CA MET A 1 -13.13 -1.00 8.70
C MET A 1 -12.47 -0.52 7.43
N ASN A 2 -12.03 0.73 7.44
CA ASN A 2 -11.17 1.34 6.44
C ASN A 2 -9.72 1.07 6.85
N ILE A 3 -8.98 0.33 6.03
CA ILE A 3 -7.60 -0.06 6.33
C ILE A 3 -6.70 0.50 5.24
N LEU A 4 -5.62 1.16 5.67
CA LEU A 4 -4.54 1.63 4.83
C LEU A 4 -3.37 0.65 4.93
N LEU A 5 -2.94 0.12 3.78
CA LEU A 5 -1.72 -0.66 3.66
C LEU A 5 -0.66 0.16 2.93
N ILE A 6 0.48 0.37 3.57
CA ILE A 6 1.55 1.20 3.07
C ILE A 6 2.67 0.33 2.52
N TYR A 7 3.03 0.56 1.26
CA TYR A 7 4.30 0.13 0.73
C TYR A 7 5.31 1.28 0.90
N PRO A 8 6.26 1.16 1.84
CA PRO A 8 7.23 2.22 2.08
C PRO A 8 8.14 2.41 0.86
N ALA A 9 8.67 3.63 0.70
CA ALA A 9 9.68 3.89 -0.31
C ALA A 9 10.89 3.01 -0.05
N SER A 10 11.38 2.33 -1.08
CA SER A 10 12.55 1.46 -0.97
C SER A 10 13.56 1.81 -2.04
N ASP A 11 14.80 2.10 -1.65
CA ASP A 11 15.92 2.20 -2.57
C ASP A 11 16.50 0.80 -2.81
N ASN A 12 15.95 0.09 -3.79
CA ASN A 12 16.32 -1.28 -4.12
C ASN A 12 16.97 -1.38 -5.51
N ALA A 13 17.50 -2.56 -5.86
CA ALA A 13 18.18 -2.75 -7.15
C ALA A 13 17.27 -2.47 -8.36
N PHE A 14 15.95 -2.71 -8.22
CA PHE A 14 14.97 -2.45 -9.28
C PHE A 14 14.71 -0.94 -9.43
N SER A 15 14.56 -0.20 -8.33
CA SER A 15 14.38 1.25 -8.38
C SER A 15 15.60 1.96 -8.99
N LYS A 16 16.81 1.44 -8.75
CA LYS A 16 18.06 1.96 -9.34
C LYS A 16 18.15 1.81 -10.85
N VAL A 17 17.45 0.83 -11.42
CA VAL A 17 17.36 0.63 -12.88
C VAL A 17 16.06 1.15 -13.48
N GLY A 18 15.32 1.98 -12.73
CA GLY A 18 14.09 2.62 -13.18
C GLY A 18 12.86 1.70 -13.23
N PHE A 19 12.93 0.53 -12.59
CA PHE A 19 11.80 -0.42 -12.51
C PHE A 19 11.08 -0.30 -11.17
N ILE A 20 9.75 -0.17 -11.24
CA ILE A 20 8.88 -0.19 -10.07
C ILE A 20 8.05 -1.47 -10.12
N LEU A 21 8.21 -2.31 -9.10
CA LEU A 21 7.45 -3.55 -8.97
C LEU A 21 6.21 -3.30 -8.11
N PRO A 22 5.02 -3.79 -8.52
CA PRO A 22 3.84 -3.67 -7.69
C PRO A 22 4.00 -4.48 -6.39
N PRO A 23 3.47 -4.01 -5.25
CA PRO A 23 3.60 -4.68 -3.97
C PRO A 23 2.64 -5.89 -3.89
N LEU A 24 2.98 -6.99 -4.58
CA LEU A 24 2.14 -8.18 -4.70
C LEU A 24 1.76 -8.80 -3.34
N GLY A 25 2.67 -8.74 -2.36
CA GLY A 25 2.40 -9.18 -0.99
C GLY A 25 1.25 -8.39 -0.33
N LEU A 26 1.25 -7.07 -0.47
CA LEU A 26 0.12 -6.24 -0.03
C LEU A 26 -1.14 -6.53 -0.83
N GLY A 27 -1.01 -6.83 -2.12
CA GLY A 27 -2.12 -7.28 -2.96
C GLY A 27 -2.80 -8.55 -2.42
N TYR A 28 -2.00 -9.53 -1.97
CA TYR A 28 -2.52 -10.74 -1.34
C TYR A 28 -3.26 -10.43 -0.03
N ILE A 29 -2.65 -9.65 0.87
CA ILE A 29 -3.25 -9.25 2.15
C ILE A 29 -4.56 -8.48 1.91
N ALA A 30 -4.53 -7.51 0.99
CA ALA A 30 -5.71 -6.74 0.61
C ALA A 30 -6.83 -7.65 0.08
N SER A 31 -6.51 -8.68 -0.70
CA SER A 31 -7.52 -9.63 -1.20
C SER A 31 -8.22 -10.40 -0.06
N VAL A 32 -7.46 -10.85 0.95
CA VAL A 32 -7.99 -11.56 2.11
C VAL A 32 -8.87 -10.63 2.95
N LEU A 33 -8.39 -9.43 3.26
CA LEU A 33 -9.14 -8.46 4.08
C LEU A 33 -10.41 -7.97 3.37
N ARG A 34 -10.38 -7.78 2.05
CA ARG A 34 -11.58 -7.46 1.26
C ARG A 34 -12.62 -8.57 1.34
N ARG A 35 -12.22 -9.84 1.25
CA ARG A 35 -13.15 -10.99 1.42
C ARG A 35 -13.76 -11.04 2.82
N ALA A 36 -13.06 -10.53 3.84
CA ALA A 36 -13.58 -10.37 5.19
C ALA A 36 -14.48 -9.12 5.38
N GLY A 37 -14.75 -8.35 4.32
CA GLY A 37 -15.67 -7.19 4.36
C GLY A 37 -15.00 -5.85 4.71
N HIS A 38 -13.67 -5.77 4.69
CA HIS A 38 -12.95 -4.51 4.95
C HIS A 38 -12.72 -3.70 3.67
N LYS A 39 -12.67 -2.37 3.79
CA LYS A 39 -12.31 -1.45 2.71
C LYS A 39 -10.81 -1.19 2.76
N ILE A 40 -10.09 -1.54 1.69
CA ILE A 40 -8.62 -1.49 1.67
C ILE A 40 -8.12 -0.48 0.64
N LYS A 41 -7.30 0.46 1.10
CA LYS A 41 -6.45 1.32 0.27
C LYS A 41 -5.01 0.84 0.37
N ILE A 42 -4.36 0.60 -0.76
CA ILE A 42 -2.91 0.42 -0.82
C ILE A 42 -2.31 1.76 -1.25
N TYR A 43 -1.31 2.23 -0.53
CA TYR A 43 -0.55 3.42 -0.89
C TYR A 43 0.92 3.05 -1.08
N ASP A 44 1.47 3.40 -2.24
CA ASP A 44 2.84 3.05 -2.63
C ASP A 44 3.68 4.33 -2.75
N PHE A 45 4.56 4.55 -1.79
CA PHE A 45 5.45 5.72 -1.74
C PHE A 45 6.53 5.73 -2.84
N ASN A 46 6.66 4.67 -3.65
CA ASN A 46 7.56 4.68 -4.80
C ASN A 46 6.93 5.36 -6.03
N ILE A 47 5.60 5.55 -6.04
CA ILE A 47 4.87 6.17 -7.17
C ILE A 47 3.90 7.28 -6.76
N GLN A 48 3.53 7.37 -5.50
CA GLN A 48 2.62 8.38 -4.97
C GLN A 48 3.36 9.36 -4.06
N SER A 49 2.99 10.64 -4.16
CA SER A 49 3.58 11.73 -3.38
C SER A 49 2.53 12.60 -2.68
N ASP A 50 1.26 12.18 -2.69
CA ASP A 50 0.17 12.94 -2.10
C ASP A 50 0.16 12.81 -0.58
N ASN A 51 -0.24 13.86 0.14
CA ASN A 51 -0.44 13.80 1.58
C ASN A 51 -1.61 12.86 1.92
N LEU A 52 -1.35 11.89 2.79
CA LEU A 52 -2.37 11.00 3.33
C LEU A 52 -3.05 11.62 4.54
N ASN A 53 -4.37 11.70 4.51
CA ASN A 53 -5.17 11.93 5.70
C ASN A 53 -5.38 10.59 6.43
N PHE A 54 -4.73 10.41 7.59
CA PHE A 54 -4.82 9.17 8.34
C PHE A 54 -6.14 9.01 9.10
N ASP A 55 -6.87 10.10 9.34
CA ASP A 55 -8.14 10.10 10.09
C ASP A 55 -9.26 9.35 9.35
N ASP A 56 -9.10 9.11 8.04
CA ASP A 56 -10.06 8.35 7.23
C ASP A 56 -9.97 6.82 7.46
N PHE A 57 -8.97 6.34 8.23
CA PHE A 57 -8.63 4.93 8.39
C PHE A 57 -8.69 4.47 9.85
N ASP A 58 -9.27 3.29 10.07
CA ASP A 58 -9.33 2.64 11.38
C ASP A 58 -8.00 1.94 11.73
N ILE A 59 -7.27 1.47 10.71
CA ILE A 59 -6.00 0.73 10.85
C ILE A 59 -5.04 1.18 9.76
N VAL A 60 -3.78 1.36 10.13
CA VAL A 60 -2.64 1.60 9.23
C VAL A 60 -1.60 0.51 9.44
N GLY A 61 -1.14 -0.11 8.37
CA GLY A 61 -0.12 -1.17 8.38
C GLY A 61 0.80 -1.11 7.18
#